data_AF-A0AA38MP19-F1
#
_entry.id   AF-A0AA38MP19-F1
#
_cell.length_a   1.000
_cell.length_b   1.000
_cell.length_c   1.000
_cell.angle_alpha   90.00
_cell.angle_beta   90.00
_cell.angle_gamma   90.00
#
_symmetry.space_group_name_H-M   'P 1'
#
loop_
_entity.id
_entity.type
_entity.pdbx_description
1 polymer ?
#
loop_
_entity_poly.entity_id
_entity_poly.type
_entity_poly.pdbx_seq_one_letter_code
_entity_poly.pdbx_strand_id
1 'polypeptide(L)'
;MGCCCVIITAIAVIILLKLVNKIRKLFKIPAVPYLEETWWGPRDKSEEDDSIKSFTIKISDEVIEDLQHRLKKARPFVPPLEAIQQQYGLNTNLLNKIVDFWRTEYNWKERETFLNKFPQFVVSVQGLRLHYIHVKPANPEGRKVLPLLLLHGWPGSIREFYEIIPLLTTPRPGCNFVFEVIAPSLPGYGFSEAAVRPGLGAVQAAVLFKNLMKRLGFAKYYIQGGDWGAVIIHHMGTLFPEQILGLHSNMCSVNSLKSNIKLFFYSFWPTLLVAQEHVHKIYPRLAKLANLVLESGYMHLQATKPDTVGVALNDSPVGLAAYIIEKFITWTNPAWKELEDGGLTKKYTYTALLDNVMIYWITNSITTSMRLYAETMSAAQRKLQVDRIPVTVPTGAARFTYDLMYSPTALLKEKFQNIVHVSDYDAGHFAAFEEPKILSDDIFTAVEKMELFHKNQHSS
;
A
#
# COMPACT_ATOMS: atom_id res chain seq x y z
N MET A 1 -25.91 -59.96 -10.61
CA MET A 1 -24.84 -59.07 -10.11
C MET A 1 -24.42 -57.95 -11.07
N GLY A 2 -24.72 -58.00 -12.38
CA GLY A 2 -24.24 -56.97 -13.34
C GLY A 2 -24.94 -55.60 -13.31
N CYS A 3 -26.24 -55.53 -12.98
CA CYS A 3 -27.00 -54.28 -13.08
C CYS A 3 -26.66 -53.26 -11.98
N CYS A 4 -26.35 -53.73 -10.76
CA CYS A 4 -25.98 -52.88 -9.63
C CYS A 4 -24.62 -52.19 -9.84
N CYS A 5 -23.65 -52.89 -10.45
CA CYS A 5 -22.31 -52.36 -10.72
C CYS A 5 -22.34 -51.24 -11.78
N VAL A 6 -23.21 -51.35 -12.80
CA VAL A 6 -23.40 -50.33 -13.83
C VAL A 6 -24.03 -49.06 -13.24
N ILE A 7 -25.03 -49.20 -12.36
CA ILE A 7 -25.68 -48.07 -11.69
C ILE A 7 -24.70 -47.34 -10.76
N ILE A 8 -23.92 -48.07 -9.96
CA ILE A 8 -22.89 -47.48 -9.08
C ILE A 8 -21.83 -46.74 -9.90
N THR A 9 -21.38 -47.33 -11.02
CA THR A 9 -20.40 -46.69 -11.91
C THR A 9 -20.96 -45.43 -12.56
N ALA A 10 -22.21 -45.44 -13.04
CA ALA A 10 -22.87 -44.27 -13.61
C ALA A 10 -23.03 -43.14 -12.58
N ILE A 11 -23.42 -43.47 -11.34
CA ILE A 11 -23.51 -42.50 -10.24
C ILE A 11 -22.14 -41.92 -9.92
N ALA A 12 -21.09 -42.75 -9.83
CA ALA A 12 -19.72 -42.29 -9.59
C ALA A 12 -19.22 -41.35 -10.70
N VAL A 13 -19.50 -41.67 -11.97
CA VAL A 13 -19.16 -40.80 -13.11
C VAL A 13 -19.93 -39.47 -13.04
N ILE A 14 -21.23 -39.49 -12.72
CA ILE A 14 -22.02 -38.25 -12.56
C ILE A 14 -21.48 -37.40 -11.40
N ILE A 15 -21.13 -38.00 -10.27
CA ILE A 15 -20.52 -37.30 -9.13
C ILE A 15 -19.17 -36.71 -9.55
N LEU A 16 -18.33 -37.47 -10.25
CA LEU A 16 -17.04 -37.00 -10.74
C LEU A 16 -17.20 -35.86 -11.75
N LEU A 17 -18.13 -35.94 -12.69
CA LEU A 17 -18.43 -34.88 -13.65
C LEU A 17 -18.96 -33.62 -12.95
N LYS A 18 -19.83 -33.77 -11.95
CA LYS A 18 -20.30 -32.66 -11.11
C LYS A 18 -19.15 -32.01 -10.33
N LEU A 19 -18.23 -32.82 -9.79
CA LEU A 19 -17.04 -32.35 -9.09
C LEU A 19 -16.09 -31.61 -10.04
N VAL A 20 -15.77 -32.19 -11.20
CA VAL A 20 -14.93 -31.57 -12.24
C VAL A 20 -15.53 -30.25 -12.72
N ASN A 21 -16.85 -30.20 -12.94
CA ASN A 21 -17.52 -28.95 -13.31
C ASN A 21 -17.49 -27.91 -12.19
N LYS A 22 -17.64 -28.32 -10.93
CA LYS A 22 -17.50 -27.42 -9.77
C LYS A 22 -16.08 -26.86 -9.66
N ILE A 23 -15.07 -27.72 -9.85
CA ILE A 23 -13.64 -27.35 -9.88
C ILE A 23 -13.35 -26.40 -11.05
N ARG A 24 -13.84 -26.69 -12.26
CA ARG A 24 -13.68 -25.79 -13.42
C ARG A 24 -14.30 -24.41 -13.15
N LYS A 25 -15.48 -24.35 -12.54
CA LYS A 25 -16.11 -23.08 -12.16
C LYS A 25 -15.28 -22.29 -11.13
N LEU A 26 -14.64 -22.98 -10.17
CA LEU A 26 -13.74 -22.37 -9.18
C LEU A 26 -12.50 -21.71 -9.80
N PHE A 27 -12.06 -22.17 -10.98
CA PHE A 27 -10.89 -21.61 -11.67
C PHE A 27 -11.25 -20.68 -12.85
N LYS A 28 -12.53 -20.49 -13.17
CA LYS A 28 -12.96 -19.53 -14.20
C LYS A 28 -12.70 -18.10 -13.73
N ILE A 29 -12.04 -17.30 -14.57
CA ILE A 29 -11.84 -15.86 -14.36
C ILE A 29 -13.21 -15.18 -14.40
N PRO A 30 -13.59 -14.39 -13.37
CA PRO A 30 -14.84 -13.64 -13.38
C PRO A 30 -14.78 -12.48 -14.39
N ALA A 31 -15.93 -12.02 -14.84
CA ALA A 31 -16.01 -10.78 -15.63
C ALA A 31 -15.65 -9.57 -14.75
N VAL A 32 -15.17 -8.49 -15.38
CA VAL A 32 -14.98 -7.20 -14.71
C VAL A 32 -16.33 -6.75 -14.13
N PRO A 33 -16.42 -6.49 -12.82
CA PRO A 33 -17.69 -6.09 -12.22
C PRO A 33 -18.07 -4.69 -12.68
N TYR A 34 -19.37 -4.45 -12.79
CA TYR A 34 -19.89 -3.09 -12.89
C TYR A 34 -19.70 -2.37 -11.55
N LEU A 35 -19.16 -1.15 -11.59
CA LEU A 35 -18.94 -0.31 -10.42
C LEU A 35 -19.71 1.00 -10.61
N GLU A 36 -20.64 1.27 -9.70
CA GLU A 36 -21.40 2.52 -9.70
C GLU A 36 -20.51 3.71 -9.33
N GLU A 37 -20.73 4.87 -9.95
CA GLU A 37 -20.14 6.13 -9.51
C GLU A 37 -20.84 6.61 -8.24
N THR A 38 -20.40 6.06 -7.10
CA THR A 38 -20.94 6.40 -5.78
C THR A 38 -20.46 7.76 -5.32
N TRP A 39 -21.35 8.56 -4.74
CA TRP A 39 -21.00 9.77 -4.00
C TRP A 39 -20.55 9.40 -2.59
N TRP A 40 -19.41 9.91 -2.12
CA TRP A 40 -18.81 9.54 -0.82
C TRP A 40 -18.77 10.68 0.20
N GLY A 41 -18.91 11.92 -0.27
CA GLY A 41 -18.87 13.12 0.56
C GLY A 41 -20.16 13.41 1.34
N PRO A 42 -20.06 14.33 2.32
CA PRO A 42 -21.22 14.84 3.08
C PRO A 42 -22.03 15.90 2.32
N ARG A 43 -21.37 16.68 1.44
CA ARG A 43 -21.99 17.79 0.70
C ARG A 43 -22.93 17.27 -0.39
N ASP A 44 -23.91 18.06 -0.81
CA ASP A 44 -24.78 17.68 -1.92
C ASP A 44 -23.96 17.60 -3.23
N LYS A 45 -24.36 16.73 -4.15
CA LYS A 45 -23.73 16.63 -5.48
C LYS A 45 -23.87 17.92 -6.29
N SER A 46 -24.93 18.71 -6.09
CA SER A 46 -25.09 20.01 -6.75
C SER A 46 -24.09 21.06 -6.27
N GLU A 47 -23.45 20.84 -5.13
CA GLU A 47 -22.47 21.75 -4.52
C GLU A 47 -21.02 21.34 -4.84
N GLU A 48 -20.82 20.40 -5.79
CA GLU A 48 -19.47 19.97 -6.15
C GLU A 48 -18.69 21.11 -6.80
N ASP A 49 -17.67 21.59 -6.09
CA ASP A 49 -16.65 22.47 -6.65
C ASP A 49 -15.53 21.62 -7.24
N ASP A 50 -15.45 21.61 -8.58
CA ASP A 50 -14.48 20.84 -9.33
C ASP A 50 -13.12 21.54 -9.50
N SER A 51 -12.98 22.77 -9.00
CA SER A 51 -11.76 23.55 -9.11
C SER A 51 -10.61 22.93 -8.31
N ILE A 52 -9.42 23.00 -8.90
CA ILE A 52 -8.16 22.60 -8.25
C ILE A 52 -7.66 23.81 -7.45
N LYS A 53 -7.54 23.63 -6.13
CA LYS A 53 -7.11 24.69 -5.21
C LYS A 53 -5.74 24.36 -4.63
N SER A 54 -4.86 25.36 -4.54
CA SER A 54 -3.61 25.22 -3.81
C SER A 54 -3.91 24.91 -2.33
N PHE A 55 -3.09 24.04 -1.76
CA PHE A 55 -3.17 23.63 -0.37
C PHE A 55 -1.81 23.89 0.29
N THR A 56 -1.86 24.37 1.53
CA THR A 56 -0.68 24.54 2.37
C THR A 56 -1.02 23.97 3.73
N ILE A 57 -0.18 23.08 4.23
CA ILE A 57 -0.30 22.55 5.58
C ILE A 57 -0.06 23.72 6.53
N LYS A 58 -1.11 24.10 7.25
CA LYS A 58 -1.04 25.14 8.26
C LYS A 58 -1.86 24.70 9.46
N ILE A 59 -1.18 24.38 10.54
CA ILE A 59 -1.79 23.93 11.78
C ILE A 59 -1.80 25.09 12.79
N SER A 60 -2.88 25.24 13.55
CA SER A 60 -2.93 26.26 14.61
C SER A 60 -1.97 25.92 15.73
N ASP A 61 -1.41 26.95 16.37
CA ASP A 61 -0.55 26.78 17.54
C ASP A 61 -1.27 26.00 18.65
N GLU A 62 -2.59 26.19 18.79
CA GLU A 62 -3.46 25.46 19.73
C GLU A 62 -3.35 23.92 19.61
N VAL A 63 -3.28 23.38 18.39
CA VAL A 63 -3.15 21.92 18.19
C VAL A 63 -1.79 21.41 18.64
N ILE A 64 -0.74 22.21 18.44
CA ILE A 64 0.63 21.87 18.86
C ILE A 64 0.79 22.04 20.36
N GLU A 65 0.16 23.06 20.95
CA GLU A 65 0.09 23.26 22.39
C GLU A 65 -0.66 22.11 23.10
N ASP A 66 -1.80 21.67 22.56
CA ASP A 66 -2.52 20.48 23.06
C ASP A 66 -1.65 19.22 22.98
N LEU A 67 -1.00 18.98 21.83
CA LEU A 67 -0.05 17.88 21.68
C LEU A 67 1.05 17.93 22.75
N GLN A 68 1.71 19.08 22.90
CA GLN A 68 2.78 19.27 23.89
C GLN A 68 2.27 19.09 25.32
N HIS A 69 1.06 19.55 25.63
CA HIS A 69 0.43 19.32 26.91
C HIS A 69 0.23 17.81 27.18
N ARG A 70 -0.32 17.08 26.21
CA ARG A 70 -0.56 15.63 26.31
C ARG A 70 0.73 14.83 26.44
N LEU A 71 1.78 15.17 25.69
CA LEU A 71 3.10 14.54 25.80
C LEU A 71 3.71 14.77 27.19
N LYS A 72 3.59 15.98 27.76
CA LYS A 72 4.10 16.31 29.11
C LYS A 72 3.32 15.63 30.23
N LYS A 73 2.03 15.37 30.02
CA LYS A 73 1.11 14.76 31.00
C LYS A 73 0.87 13.27 30.75
N ALA A 74 1.61 12.65 29.84
CA ALA A 74 1.53 11.22 29.60
C ALA A 74 1.73 10.44 30.91
N ARG A 75 0.89 9.43 31.15
CA ARG A 75 1.03 8.55 32.31
C ARG A 75 2.38 7.82 32.22
N PRO A 76 3.05 7.54 33.37
CA PRO A 76 4.22 6.67 33.37
C PRO A 76 3.91 5.33 32.69
N PHE A 77 4.81 4.89 31.82
CA PHE A 77 4.64 3.62 31.11
C PHE A 77 4.90 2.45 32.05
N VAL A 78 4.18 1.35 31.82
CA VAL A 78 4.48 0.09 32.50
C VAL A 78 5.87 -0.38 32.04
N PRO A 79 6.80 -0.71 32.96
CA PRO A 79 8.10 -1.23 32.59
C PRO A 79 7.97 -2.47 31.69
N PRO A 80 8.84 -2.63 30.68
CA PRO A 80 8.81 -3.81 29.84
C PRO A 80 9.25 -5.03 30.65
N LEU A 81 8.90 -6.23 30.17
CA LEU A 81 9.50 -7.46 30.69
C LEU A 81 11.02 -7.45 30.45
N GLU A 82 11.77 -8.17 31.29
CA GLU A 82 13.22 -8.29 31.11
C GLU A 82 13.55 -9.06 29.83
N ALA A 83 14.58 -8.61 29.10
CA ALA A 83 15.15 -9.29 27.94
C ALA A 83 14.20 -9.61 26.75
N ILE A 84 13.04 -8.95 26.62
CA ILE A 84 12.12 -9.18 25.48
C ILE A 84 12.39 -8.31 24.25
N GLN A 85 13.28 -7.32 24.34
CA GLN A 85 13.49 -6.30 23.30
C GLN A 85 12.15 -5.77 22.75
N GLN A 86 11.84 -5.94 21.46
CA GLN A 86 10.57 -5.50 20.84
C GLN A 86 9.58 -6.65 20.56
N GLN A 87 9.79 -7.84 21.12
CA GLN A 87 8.99 -9.03 20.83
C GLN A 87 7.51 -8.90 21.24
N TYR A 88 7.18 -7.99 22.16
CA TYR A 88 5.83 -7.73 22.66
C TYR A 88 5.25 -6.41 22.10
N GLY A 89 5.81 -5.92 20.98
CA GLY A 89 5.54 -4.60 20.42
C GLY A 89 6.59 -3.57 20.83
N LEU A 90 6.32 -2.29 20.58
CA LEU A 90 7.28 -1.22 20.87
C LEU A 90 7.60 -1.16 22.37
N ASN A 91 8.86 -1.45 22.71
CA ASN A 91 9.34 -1.48 24.08
C ASN A 91 9.17 -0.12 24.75
N THR A 92 8.64 -0.08 25.97
CA THR A 92 8.34 1.18 26.66
C THR A 92 9.59 1.99 27.03
N ASN A 93 10.76 1.38 27.14
CA ASN A 93 12.03 2.10 27.29
C ASN A 93 12.40 2.87 26.01
N LEU A 94 12.20 2.25 24.83
CA LEU A 94 12.41 2.90 23.54
C LEU A 94 11.35 3.97 23.28
N LEU A 95 10.09 3.69 23.60
CA LEU A 95 9.00 4.66 23.48
C LEU A 95 9.25 5.89 24.36
N ASN A 96 9.75 5.73 25.59
CA ASN A 96 10.15 6.86 26.43
C ASN A 96 11.18 7.76 25.71
N LYS A 97 12.24 7.17 25.13
CA LYS A 97 13.24 7.93 24.36
C LYS A 97 12.64 8.70 23.19
N ILE A 98 11.71 8.09 22.45
CA ILE A 98 11.02 8.73 21.31
C ILE A 98 10.11 9.86 21.78
N VAL A 99 9.34 9.65 22.85
CA VAL A 99 8.43 10.66 23.43
C VAL A 99 9.22 11.82 24.02
N ASP A 100 10.36 11.54 24.66
CA ASP A 100 11.29 12.55 25.14
C ASP A 100 11.80 13.41 23.98
N PHE A 101 12.31 12.79 22.92
CA PHE A 101 12.70 13.51 21.71
C PHE A 101 11.55 14.34 21.12
N TRP A 102 10.34 13.78 21.06
CA TRP A 102 9.17 14.47 20.50
C TRP A 102 8.77 15.71 21.30
N ARG A 103 8.88 15.67 22.63
CA ARG A 103 8.49 16.80 23.49
C ARG A 103 9.59 17.84 23.68
N THR A 104 10.87 17.49 23.48
CA THR A 104 11.99 18.41 23.74
C THR A 104 12.75 18.88 22.50
N GLU A 105 12.83 18.06 21.44
CA GLU A 105 13.73 18.31 20.30
C GLU A 105 12.99 18.41 18.96
N TYR A 106 11.87 17.70 18.80
CA TYR A 106 11.09 17.76 17.56
C TYR A 106 10.45 19.13 17.33
N ASN A 107 10.87 19.83 16.28
CA ASN A 107 10.40 21.17 15.95
C ASN A 107 9.32 21.17 14.87
N TRP A 108 8.05 21.21 15.26
CA TRP A 108 6.93 21.23 14.31
C TRP A 108 7.02 22.36 13.27
N LYS A 109 7.47 23.57 13.63
CA LYS A 109 7.50 24.71 12.70
C LYS A 109 8.48 24.48 11.55
N GLU A 110 9.64 23.88 11.85
CA GLU A 110 10.58 23.44 10.83
C GLU A 110 10.00 22.31 9.98
N ARG A 111 9.27 21.38 10.61
CA ARG A 111 8.66 20.24 9.90
C ARG A 111 7.48 20.65 9.02
N GLU A 112 6.67 21.62 9.44
CA GLU A 112 5.62 22.22 8.63
C GLU A 112 6.21 22.89 7.38
N THR A 113 7.33 23.60 7.52
CA THR A 113 8.07 24.16 6.38
C THR A 113 8.58 23.06 5.45
N PHE A 114 9.17 22.00 6.01
CA PHE A 114 9.63 20.85 5.23
C PHE A 114 8.49 20.16 4.48
N LEU A 115 7.35 19.94 5.13
CA LEU A 115 6.20 19.29 4.52
C LEU A 115 5.59 20.14 3.40
N ASN A 116 5.66 21.47 3.50
CA ASN A 116 5.22 22.41 2.47
C ASN A 116 6.23 22.67 1.35
N LYS A 117 7.38 22.00 1.32
CA LYS A 117 8.40 22.24 0.27
C LYS A 117 7.94 21.86 -1.14
N PHE A 118 6.92 21.01 -1.27
CA PHE A 118 6.32 20.63 -2.54
C PHE A 118 4.96 21.30 -2.76
N PRO A 119 4.60 21.64 -4.01
CA PRO A 119 3.26 22.08 -4.34
C PRO A 119 2.22 21.02 -3.98
N GLN A 120 1.23 21.44 -3.21
CA GLN A 120 0.11 20.61 -2.75
C GLN A 120 -1.19 21.25 -3.18
N PHE A 121 -2.18 20.39 -3.41
CA PHE A 121 -3.48 20.79 -3.93
C PHE A 121 -4.59 19.97 -3.30
N VAL A 122 -5.80 20.52 -3.37
CA VAL A 122 -7.04 19.81 -3.07
C VAL A 122 -8.02 19.97 -4.22
N VAL A 123 -8.80 18.91 -4.48
CA VAL A 123 -9.86 18.90 -5.49
C VAL A 123 -10.99 17.95 -5.06
N SER A 124 -12.26 18.29 -5.35
CA SER A 124 -13.38 17.39 -5.07
C SER A 124 -13.45 16.26 -6.09
N VAL A 125 -13.54 15.01 -5.63
CA VAL A 125 -13.81 13.85 -6.48
C VAL A 125 -14.88 13.00 -5.80
N GLN A 126 -16.04 12.86 -6.44
CA GLN A 126 -17.17 12.09 -5.91
C GLN A 126 -17.57 12.55 -4.50
N GLY A 127 -17.51 13.87 -4.28
CA GLY A 127 -17.87 14.54 -3.03
C GLY A 127 -16.79 14.60 -1.96
N LEU A 128 -15.68 13.88 -2.12
CA LEU A 128 -14.53 13.97 -1.21
C LEU A 128 -13.54 15.01 -1.71
N ARG A 129 -13.15 15.92 -0.83
CA ARG A 129 -11.99 16.77 -1.07
C ARG A 129 -10.73 15.93 -0.87
N LEU A 130 -10.08 15.59 -1.99
CA LEU A 130 -8.85 14.80 -1.99
C LEU A 130 -7.63 15.72 -2.03
N HIS A 131 -6.68 15.47 -1.14
CA HIS A 131 -5.38 16.11 -1.12
C HIS A 131 -4.36 15.35 -1.98
N TYR A 132 -3.49 16.08 -2.67
CA TYR A 132 -2.34 15.49 -3.36
C TYR A 132 -1.16 16.45 -3.49
N ILE A 133 0.05 15.88 -3.45
CA ILE A 133 1.27 16.54 -3.92
C ILE A 133 1.33 16.44 -5.45
N HIS A 134 1.73 17.52 -6.12
CA HIS A 134 1.93 17.54 -7.56
C HIS A 134 3.22 18.24 -7.93
N VAL A 135 4.21 17.47 -8.38
CA VAL A 135 5.54 17.99 -8.74
C VAL A 135 5.81 17.74 -10.20
N LYS A 136 5.95 18.84 -10.95
CA LYS A 136 6.39 18.84 -12.35
C LYS A 136 7.93 18.92 -12.40
N PRO A 137 8.58 18.28 -13.38
CA PRO A 137 10.02 18.45 -13.59
C PRO A 137 10.31 19.90 -14.00
N ALA A 138 11.16 20.60 -13.24
CA ALA A 138 11.41 22.04 -13.46
C ALA A 138 12.10 22.34 -14.81
N ASN A 139 13.01 21.45 -15.23
CA ASN A 139 13.65 21.51 -16.54
C ASN A 139 13.73 20.08 -17.10
N PRO A 140 12.88 19.68 -18.05
CA PRO A 140 12.91 18.34 -18.60
C PRO A 140 14.09 18.10 -19.58
N GLU A 141 14.80 19.15 -20.00
CA GLU A 141 15.87 19.14 -21.01
C GLU A 141 15.47 18.36 -22.29
N GLY A 142 14.26 18.63 -22.80
CA GLY A 142 13.74 17.99 -24.02
C GLY A 142 13.26 16.54 -23.88
N ARG A 143 13.28 15.97 -22.66
CA ARG A 143 12.76 14.62 -22.39
C ARG A 143 11.24 14.56 -22.35
N LYS A 144 10.68 13.39 -22.65
CA LYS A 144 9.25 13.09 -22.50
C LYS A 144 8.85 13.20 -21.03
N VAL A 145 7.83 13.99 -20.71
CA VAL A 145 7.28 14.06 -19.34
C VAL A 145 6.22 12.98 -19.19
N LEU A 146 6.41 12.07 -18.23
CA LEU A 146 5.51 10.96 -17.97
C LEU A 146 4.74 11.19 -16.66
N PRO A 147 3.40 11.23 -16.69
CA PRO A 147 2.61 11.32 -15.47
C PRO A 147 2.72 10.02 -14.68
N LEU A 148 3.06 10.12 -13.39
CA LEU A 148 3.22 9.00 -12.47
C LEU A 148 2.40 9.24 -11.20
N LEU A 149 1.40 8.38 -10.99
CA LEU A 149 0.61 8.34 -9.76
C LEU A 149 1.32 7.45 -8.71
N LEU A 150 1.72 8.03 -7.58
CA LEU A 150 2.34 7.30 -6.45
C LEU A 150 1.33 7.14 -5.32
N LEU A 151 1.02 5.89 -4.93
CA LEU A 151 0.08 5.60 -3.85
C LEU A 151 0.80 5.00 -2.64
N HIS A 152 0.63 5.63 -1.47
CA HIS A 152 1.12 5.12 -0.18
C HIS A 152 0.16 4.07 0.40
N GLY A 153 0.49 3.53 1.57
CA GLY A 153 -0.42 2.67 2.33
C GLY A 153 -0.53 3.04 3.80
N TRP A 154 -0.71 2.04 4.67
CA TRP A 154 -0.85 2.15 6.12
C TRP A 154 0.30 1.41 6.83
N PRO A 155 0.86 1.91 7.93
CA PRO A 155 0.56 3.18 8.61
C PRO A 155 1.35 4.35 8.02
N GLY A 156 1.68 4.28 6.73
CA GLY A 156 2.42 5.30 6.00
C GLY A 156 1.56 6.50 5.59
N SER A 157 2.14 7.38 4.79
CA SER A 157 1.48 8.58 4.27
C SER A 157 2.28 9.16 3.09
N ILE A 158 1.79 10.25 2.51
CA ILE A 158 2.56 11.04 1.53
C ILE A 158 3.96 11.46 2.02
N ARG A 159 4.23 11.44 3.34
CA ARG A 159 5.58 11.66 3.89
C ARG A 159 6.61 10.70 3.32
N GLU A 160 6.23 9.46 3.03
CA GLU A 160 7.16 8.43 2.52
C GLU A 160 7.82 8.82 1.20
N PHE A 161 7.22 9.74 0.44
CA PHE A 161 7.69 10.10 -0.89
C PHE A 161 8.63 11.31 -0.94
N TYR A 162 8.93 11.95 0.20
CA TYR A 162 9.62 13.25 0.18
C TYR A 162 11.05 13.20 -0.35
N GLU A 163 11.71 12.06 -0.16
CA GLU A 163 13.07 11.79 -0.60
C GLU A 163 13.10 11.20 -2.02
N ILE A 164 12.05 10.48 -2.45
CA ILE A 164 11.99 9.87 -3.79
C ILE A 164 11.50 10.85 -4.87
N ILE A 165 10.62 11.81 -4.53
CA ILE A 165 10.06 12.76 -5.50
C ILE A 165 11.16 13.48 -6.31
N PRO A 166 12.21 14.07 -5.70
CA PRO A 166 13.27 14.72 -6.45
C PRO A 166 14.02 13.77 -7.39
N LEU A 167 14.17 12.50 -7.01
CA LEU A 167 14.83 11.48 -7.82
C LEU A 167 14.02 11.08 -9.06
N LEU A 168 12.70 11.22 -8.99
CA LEU A 168 11.76 10.93 -10.09
C LEU A 168 11.56 12.13 -11.02
N THR A 169 11.55 13.35 -10.46
CA THR A 169 11.28 14.59 -11.20
C THR A 169 12.55 15.28 -11.71
N THR A 170 13.73 14.73 -11.43
CA THR A 170 15.00 15.21 -11.97
C THR A 170 15.40 14.38 -13.18
N PRO A 171 15.71 15.00 -14.34
CA PRO A 171 16.16 14.27 -15.50
C PRO A 171 17.47 13.50 -15.26
N ARG A 172 17.58 12.31 -15.85
CA ARG A 172 18.76 11.44 -15.70
C ARG A 172 19.56 11.34 -17.01
N PRO A 173 20.89 11.22 -16.95
CA PRO A 173 21.70 10.87 -18.12
C PRO A 173 21.24 9.52 -18.71
N GLY A 174 21.12 9.43 -20.02
CA GLY A 174 20.72 8.20 -20.71
C GLY A 174 19.21 7.90 -20.71
N CYS A 175 18.41 8.51 -19.83
CA CYS A 175 16.95 8.39 -19.85
C CYS A 175 16.33 9.42 -20.80
N ASN A 176 15.44 8.99 -21.69
CA ASN A 176 14.72 9.88 -22.63
C ASN A 176 13.40 10.42 -22.06
N PHE A 177 13.07 10.09 -20.81
CA PHE A 177 11.90 10.57 -20.09
C PHE A 177 12.26 11.05 -18.67
N VAL A 178 11.34 11.80 -18.08
CA VAL A 178 11.34 12.24 -16.67
C VAL A 178 9.91 12.22 -16.17
N PHE A 179 9.71 12.06 -14.86
CA PHE A 179 8.36 11.99 -14.31
C PHE A 179 7.80 13.35 -13.90
N GLU A 180 6.50 13.50 -14.10
CA GLU A 180 5.63 14.42 -13.36
C GLU A 180 4.88 13.59 -12.34
N VAL A 181 5.04 13.91 -11.05
CA VAL A 181 4.58 13.06 -9.95
C VAL A 181 3.30 13.62 -9.34
N ILE A 182 2.31 12.74 -9.18
CA ILE A 182 1.06 12.98 -8.45
C ILE A 182 1.04 12.00 -7.28
N ALA A 183 1.03 12.48 -6.04
CA ALA A 183 1.04 11.65 -4.84
C ALA A 183 -0.11 12.05 -3.90
N PRO A 184 -1.31 11.45 -4.04
CA PRO A 184 -2.45 11.74 -3.20
C PRO A 184 -2.33 11.13 -1.81
N SER A 185 -2.95 11.79 -0.83
CA SER A 185 -3.33 11.11 0.41
C SER A 185 -4.52 10.19 0.12
N LEU A 186 -4.47 8.94 0.60
CA LEU A 186 -5.61 8.01 0.47
C LEU A 186 -6.89 8.59 1.09
N PRO A 187 -8.11 8.26 0.58
CA PRO A 187 -9.35 8.72 1.19
C PRO A 187 -9.44 8.36 2.68
N GLY A 188 -9.63 9.36 3.55
CA GLY A 188 -9.61 9.18 5.00
C GLY A 188 -8.22 9.05 5.62
N TYR A 189 -7.15 9.32 4.88
CA TYR A 189 -5.77 9.40 5.36
C TYR A 189 -5.25 10.82 5.20
N GLY A 190 -4.37 11.24 6.13
CA GLY A 190 -3.69 12.53 6.05
C GLY A 190 -4.69 13.66 5.79
N PHE A 191 -4.46 14.43 4.73
CA PHE A 191 -5.25 15.62 4.41
C PHE A 191 -6.43 15.37 3.47
N SER A 192 -6.70 14.11 3.07
CA SER A 192 -7.86 13.75 2.25
C SER A 192 -9.07 13.44 3.14
N GLU A 193 -10.24 13.95 2.76
CA GLU A 193 -11.48 13.69 3.49
C GLU A 193 -11.84 12.19 3.50
N ALA A 194 -12.50 11.76 4.58
CA ALA A 194 -13.03 10.40 4.72
C ALA A 194 -14.44 10.28 4.15
N ALA A 195 -14.81 9.06 3.72
CA ALA A 195 -16.19 8.76 3.36
C ALA A 195 -17.13 8.89 4.57
N VAL A 196 -18.34 9.39 4.32
CA VAL A 196 -19.38 9.54 5.34
C VAL A 196 -20.40 8.39 5.36
N ARG A 197 -20.17 7.39 4.51
CA ARG A 197 -21.04 6.21 4.38
C ARG A 197 -20.21 4.94 4.09
N PRO A 198 -20.69 3.75 4.49
CA PRO A 198 -19.99 2.49 4.25
C PRO A 198 -19.81 2.16 2.76
N GLY A 199 -18.84 1.31 2.44
CA GLY A 199 -18.63 0.75 1.11
C GLY A 199 -17.34 1.20 0.41
N LEU A 200 -16.60 2.17 0.96
CA LEU A 200 -15.36 2.66 0.36
C LEU A 200 -14.17 1.72 0.67
N GLY A 201 -14.09 0.61 -0.05
CA GLY A 201 -12.94 -0.30 -0.04
C GLY A 201 -11.90 0.02 -1.11
N ALA A 202 -10.84 -0.79 -1.20
CA ALA A 202 -9.76 -0.60 -2.18
C ALA A 202 -10.24 -0.56 -3.64
N VAL A 203 -11.29 -1.32 -4.00
CA VAL A 203 -11.88 -1.29 -5.36
C VAL A 203 -12.47 0.09 -5.68
N GLN A 204 -13.17 0.72 -4.73
CA GLN A 204 -13.76 2.04 -4.91
C GLN A 204 -12.69 3.13 -4.86
N ALA A 205 -11.64 2.95 -4.05
CA ALA A 205 -10.47 3.83 -4.08
C ALA A 205 -9.80 3.85 -5.47
N ALA A 206 -9.74 2.71 -6.18
CA ALA A 206 -9.26 2.67 -7.57
C ALA A 206 -10.14 3.51 -8.52
N VAL A 207 -11.46 3.49 -8.34
CA VAL A 207 -12.40 4.36 -9.11
C VAL A 207 -12.14 5.83 -8.79
N LEU A 208 -12.01 6.17 -7.50
CA LEU A 208 -11.71 7.54 -7.04
C LEU A 208 -10.42 8.06 -7.66
N PHE A 209 -9.33 7.29 -7.65
CA PHE A 209 -8.07 7.76 -8.23
C PHE A 209 -8.06 7.82 -9.75
N LYS A 210 -8.78 6.92 -10.42
CA LYS A 210 -9.01 7.06 -11.86
C LYS A 210 -9.74 8.37 -12.17
N ASN A 211 -10.76 8.72 -11.37
CA ASN A 211 -11.51 9.96 -11.53
C ASN A 211 -10.71 11.19 -11.10
N LEU A 212 -9.82 11.09 -10.10
CA LEU A 212 -8.84 12.12 -9.77
C LEU A 212 -7.95 12.40 -10.97
N MET A 213 -7.28 11.38 -11.53
CA MET A 213 -6.39 11.57 -12.68
C MET A 213 -7.12 12.15 -13.89
N LYS A 214 -8.37 11.72 -14.14
CA LYS A 214 -9.24 12.33 -15.15
C LYS A 214 -9.50 13.81 -14.88
N ARG A 215 -9.81 14.18 -13.63
CA ARG A 215 -10.04 15.57 -13.22
C ARG A 215 -8.80 16.43 -13.39
N LEU A 216 -7.62 15.86 -13.17
CA LEU A 216 -6.32 16.52 -13.40
C LEU A 216 -5.91 16.60 -14.89
N GLY A 217 -6.72 16.03 -15.80
CA GLY A 217 -6.48 16.08 -17.24
C GLY A 217 -5.59 14.96 -17.79
N PHE A 218 -5.26 13.95 -16.98
CA PHE A 218 -4.42 12.82 -17.41
C PHE A 218 -5.27 11.68 -17.99
N ALA A 219 -5.25 11.55 -19.31
CA ALA A 219 -5.93 10.46 -20.02
C ALA A 219 -5.20 9.11 -19.90
N LYS A 220 -3.86 9.15 -19.89
CA LYS A 220 -2.98 7.98 -19.77
C LYS A 220 -1.81 8.29 -18.84
N TYR A 221 -1.48 7.37 -17.94
CA TYR A 221 -0.47 7.59 -16.90
C TYR A 221 0.11 6.28 -16.38
N TYR A 222 1.27 6.36 -15.72
CA TYR A 222 1.87 5.25 -14.98
C TYR A 222 1.38 5.27 -13.53
N ILE A 223 1.36 4.10 -12.89
CA ILE A 223 0.93 3.95 -11.50
C ILE A 223 1.98 3.17 -10.70
N GLN A 224 2.23 3.60 -9.47
CA GLN A 224 3.16 2.97 -8.55
C GLN A 224 2.60 2.92 -7.11
N GLY A 225 2.92 1.84 -6.38
CA GLY A 225 2.49 1.70 -4.99
C GLY A 225 3.00 0.45 -4.28
N GLY A 226 3.05 0.57 -2.95
CA GLY A 226 3.24 -0.50 -1.97
C GLY A 226 2.02 -0.61 -1.05
N ASP A 227 1.91 -1.64 -0.22
CA ASP A 227 0.81 -1.80 0.74
C ASP A 227 -0.60 -1.61 0.11
N TRP A 228 -1.49 -0.80 0.71
CA TRP A 228 -2.77 -0.44 0.11
C TRP A 228 -2.62 0.22 -1.25
N GLY A 229 -1.57 1.02 -1.45
CA GLY A 229 -1.21 1.57 -2.75
C GLY A 229 -1.03 0.47 -3.80
N ALA A 230 -0.32 -0.61 -3.48
CA ALA A 230 -0.17 -1.77 -4.36
C ALA A 230 -1.53 -2.43 -4.68
N VAL A 231 -2.35 -2.68 -3.66
CA VAL A 231 -3.70 -3.26 -3.86
C VAL A 231 -4.55 -2.40 -4.79
N ILE A 232 -4.55 -1.08 -4.56
CA ILE A 232 -5.33 -0.12 -5.33
C ILE A 232 -4.82 -0.03 -6.77
N ILE A 233 -3.52 0.07 -7.02
CA ILE A 233 -2.99 0.09 -8.39
C ILE A 233 -3.22 -1.23 -9.12
N HIS A 234 -3.20 -2.38 -8.44
CA HIS A 234 -3.54 -3.66 -9.06
C HIS A 234 -4.99 -3.66 -9.52
N HIS A 235 -5.91 -3.11 -8.71
CA HIS A 235 -7.30 -2.90 -9.13
C HIS A 235 -7.42 -1.91 -10.29
N MET A 236 -6.67 -0.79 -10.28
CA MET A 236 -6.66 0.15 -11.40
C MET A 236 -6.19 -0.51 -12.70
N GLY A 237 -5.11 -1.29 -12.66
CA GLY A 237 -4.58 -2.02 -13.81
C GLY A 237 -5.51 -3.13 -14.32
N THR A 238 -6.39 -3.66 -13.47
CA THR A 238 -7.45 -4.61 -13.85
C THR A 238 -8.68 -3.90 -14.43
N LEU A 239 -9.13 -2.81 -13.82
CA LEU A 239 -10.41 -2.16 -14.13
C LEU A 239 -10.31 -1.15 -15.28
N PHE A 240 -9.15 -0.51 -15.43
CA PHE A 240 -8.94 0.63 -16.32
C PHE A 240 -7.70 0.47 -17.23
N PRO A 241 -7.51 -0.69 -17.89
CA PRO A 241 -6.26 -0.97 -18.62
C PRO A 241 -5.99 0.01 -19.78
N GLU A 242 -7.02 0.68 -20.31
CA GLU A 242 -6.87 1.66 -21.39
C GLU A 242 -6.24 2.98 -20.93
N GLN A 243 -6.37 3.31 -19.64
CA GLN A 243 -5.83 4.53 -19.02
C GLN A 243 -4.46 4.29 -18.38
N ILE A 244 -4.08 3.04 -18.12
CA ILE A 244 -2.82 2.71 -17.43
C ILE A 244 -1.74 2.32 -18.44
N LEU A 245 -0.71 3.16 -18.57
CA LEU A 245 0.45 2.89 -19.43
C LEU A 245 1.34 1.79 -18.87
N GLY A 246 1.41 1.66 -17.55
CA GLY A 246 2.19 0.62 -16.91
C GLY A 246 2.06 0.68 -15.40
N LEU A 247 2.24 -0.48 -14.77
CA LEU A 247 2.08 -0.68 -13.33
C LEU A 247 3.42 -1.05 -12.73
N HIS A 248 3.90 -0.27 -11.77
CA HIS A 248 5.04 -0.65 -10.93
C HIS A 248 4.56 -0.95 -9.51
N SER A 249 4.91 -2.10 -8.96
CA SER A 249 4.48 -2.47 -7.62
C SER A 249 5.66 -2.97 -6.80
N ASN A 250 5.81 -2.42 -5.60
CA ASN A 250 6.80 -2.91 -4.64
C ASN A 250 6.21 -3.89 -3.60
N MET A 251 4.92 -4.20 -3.68
CA MET A 251 4.28 -5.27 -2.88
C MET A 251 3.43 -6.17 -3.79
N CYS A 252 4.10 -6.97 -4.62
CA CYS A 252 3.43 -7.88 -5.56
C CYS A 252 3.01 -9.18 -4.86
N SER A 253 1.70 -9.42 -4.77
CA SER A 253 1.16 -10.65 -4.18
C SER A 253 0.11 -11.32 -5.07
N VAL A 254 0.02 -12.65 -4.97
CA VAL A 254 -1.03 -13.44 -5.64
C VAL A 254 -1.69 -14.37 -4.62
N ASN A 255 -2.89 -14.01 -4.19
CA ASN A 255 -3.66 -14.77 -3.22
C ASN A 255 -4.89 -15.43 -3.87
N SER A 256 -4.67 -16.32 -4.82
CA SER A 256 -5.73 -17.11 -5.45
C SER A 256 -5.79 -18.52 -4.87
N LEU A 257 -6.93 -19.19 -4.99
CA LEU A 257 -7.03 -20.62 -4.61
C LEU A 257 -6.01 -21.47 -5.38
N LYS A 258 -5.79 -21.15 -6.66
CA LYS A 258 -4.82 -21.82 -7.53
C LYS A 258 -3.38 -21.63 -7.04
N SER A 259 -2.99 -20.40 -6.72
CA SER A 259 -1.63 -20.10 -6.25
C SER A 259 -1.38 -20.73 -4.87
N ASN A 260 -2.36 -20.72 -3.97
CA ASN A 260 -2.26 -21.35 -2.66
C ASN A 260 -2.12 -22.88 -2.75
N ILE A 261 -2.89 -23.55 -3.62
CA ILE A 261 -2.74 -24.99 -3.86
C ILE A 261 -1.35 -25.31 -4.42
N LYS A 262 -0.85 -24.49 -5.36
CA LYS A 262 0.52 -24.64 -5.88
C LYS A 262 1.57 -24.49 -4.78
N LEU A 263 1.49 -23.43 -3.98
CA LEU A 263 2.42 -23.20 -2.86
C LEU A 263 2.42 -24.35 -1.84
N PHE A 264 1.27 -24.99 -1.61
CA PHE A 264 1.21 -26.18 -0.77
C PHE A 264 1.85 -27.39 -1.45
N PHE A 265 1.45 -27.71 -2.69
CA PHE A 265 1.99 -28.86 -3.42
C PHE A 265 3.51 -28.79 -3.61
N TYR A 266 4.04 -27.61 -3.95
CA TYR A 266 5.47 -27.41 -4.17
C TYR A 266 6.28 -27.32 -2.87
N SER A 267 5.69 -27.46 -1.67
CA SER A 267 6.48 -27.56 -0.44
C SER A 267 7.35 -28.83 -0.39
N PHE A 268 6.97 -29.89 -1.11
CA PHE A 268 7.75 -31.13 -1.23
C PHE A 268 8.90 -31.01 -2.22
N TRP A 269 8.77 -30.16 -3.25
CA TRP A 269 9.80 -29.89 -4.25
C TRP A 269 9.85 -28.39 -4.59
N PRO A 270 10.37 -27.54 -3.68
CA PRO A 270 10.31 -26.08 -3.82
C PRO A 270 10.97 -25.53 -5.07
N THR A 271 12.04 -26.17 -5.51
CA THR A 271 12.85 -25.78 -6.69
C THR A 271 12.10 -25.88 -8.01
N LEU A 272 10.98 -26.61 -8.07
CA LEU A 272 10.12 -26.66 -9.26
C LEU A 272 9.29 -25.38 -9.46
N LEU A 273 9.17 -24.54 -8.43
CA LEU A 273 8.38 -23.30 -8.47
C LEU A 273 9.24 -22.05 -8.22
N VAL A 274 10.30 -22.17 -7.43
CA VAL A 274 11.09 -21.07 -6.88
C VAL A 274 12.56 -21.35 -7.11
N ALA A 275 13.33 -20.35 -7.57
CA ALA A 275 14.78 -20.49 -7.65
C ALA A 275 15.40 -20.80 -6.28
N GLN A 276 16.47 -21.59 -6.24
CA GLN A 276 17.03 -22.15 -5.00
C GLN A 276 17.35 -21.06 -3.97
N GLU A 277 17.92 -19.94 -4.42
CA GLU A 277 18.29 -18.77 -3.64
C GLU A 277 17.08 -18.04 -3.02
N HIS A 278 15.85 -18.32 -3.46
CA HIS A 278 14.63 -17.68 -2.97
C HIS A 278 13.71 -18.63 -2.20
N VAL A 279 14.06 -19.92 -2.10
CA VAL A 279 13.24 -20.92 -1.40
C VAL A 279 12.96 -20.51 0.05
N HIS A 280 13.97 -20.00 0.76
CA HIS A 280 13.86 -19.57 2.16
C HIS A 280 12.90 -18.37 2.38
N LYS A 281 12.62 -17.60 1.33
CA LYS A 281 11.65 -16.49 1.38
C LYS A 281 10.21 -17.01 1.48
N ILE A 282 9.94 -18.22 1.00
CA ILE A 282 8.59 -18.82 0.91
C ILE A 282 8.41 -20.02 1.86
N TYR A 283 9.44 -20.82 2.06
CA TYR A 283 9.41 -22.07 2.82
C TYR A 283 10.33 -22.03 4.06
N PRO A 284 10.02 -22.77 5.14
CA PRO A 284 8.85 -23.64 5.30
C PRO A 284 7.54 -22.84 5.52
N ARG A 285 6.46 -23.27 4.86
CA ARG A 285 5.17 -22.53 4.85
C ARG A 285 4.53 -22.39 6.23
N LEU A 286 4.66 -23.41 7.07
CA LEU A 286 4.10 -23.38 8.43
C LEU A 286 4.71 -22.26 9.27
N ALA A 287 6.03 -22.06 9.20
CA ALA A 287 6.70 -20.96 9.89
C ALA A 287 6.26 -19.59 9.35
N LYS A 288 6.13 -19.45 8.01
CA LYS A 288 5.62 -18.21 7.39
C LYS A 288 4.17 -17.91 7.79
N LEU A 289 3.32 -18.92 7.87
CA LEU A 289 1.94 -18.76 8.33
C LEU A 289 1.89 -18.40 9.82
N ALA A 290 2.71 -19.03 10.66
CA ALA A 290 2.82 -18.69 12.07
C ALA A 290 3.24 -17.23 12.27
N ASN A 291 4.28 -16.78 11.55
CA ASN A 291 4.69 -15.37 11.57
C ASN A 291 3.58 -14.44 11.10
N LEU A 292 2.84 -14.79 10.04
CA LEU A 292 1.69 -13.99 9.60
C LEU A 292 0.63 -13.86 10.71
N VAL A 293 0.36 -14.92 11.47
CA VAL A 293 -0.58 -14.85 12.61
C VAL A 293 -0.04 -13.91 13.70
N LEU A 294 1.25 -14.00 14.04
CA LEU A 294 1.88 -13.13 15.05
C LEU A 294 1.79 -11.65 14.65
N GLU A 295 2.01 -11.34 13.37
CA GLU A 295 2.10 -9.95 12.89
C GLU A 295 0.77 -9.35 12.42
N SER A 296 -0.31 -10.13 12.32
CA SER A 296 -1.60 -9.67 11.77
C SER A 296 -2.62 -9.18 12.79
N GLY A 297 -2.24 -9.09 14.08
CA GLY A 297 -3.15 -8.62 15.14
C GLY A 297 -3.73 -7.22 14.87
N TYR A 298 -2.90 -6.30 14.39
CA TYR A 298 -3.33 -4.94 14.01
C TYR A 298 -4.40 -4.99 12.91
N MET A 299 -4.16 -5.80 11.87
CA MET A 299 -5.02 -5.92 10.70
C MET A 299 -6.38 -6.51 11.08
N HIS A 300 -6.39 -7.53 11.95
CA HIS A 300 -7.64 -8.13 12.43
C HIS A 300 -8.46 -7.12 13.24
N LEU A 301 -7.83 -6.36 14.14
CA LEU A 301 -8.52 -5.34 14.93
C LEU A 301 -9.09 -4.23 14.06
N GLN A 302 -8.32 -3.73 13.09
CA GLN A 302 -8.73 -2.67 12.17
C GLN A 302 -9.81 -3.13 11.18
N ALA A 303 -9.76 -4.39 10.74
CA ALA A 303 -10.77 -4.95 9.85
C ALA A 303 -12.12 -5.20 10.53
N THR A 304 -12.19 -5.16 11.86
CA THR A 304 -13.39 -5.55 12.61
C THR A 304 -13.95 -4.44 13.51
N LYS A 305 -13.08 -3.70 14.21
CA LYS A 305 -13.45 -2.66 15.18
C LYS A 305 -12.57 -1.40 15.04
N PRO A 306 -12.44 -0.81 13.83
CA PRO A 306 -11.57 0.34 13.60
C PRO A 306 -11.95 1.55 14.45
N ASP A 307 -13.25 1.83 14.60
CA ASP A 307 -13.76 2.92 15.44
C ASP A 307 -13.45 2.74 16.93
N THR A 308 -13.41 1.50 17.44
CA THR A 308 -13.11 1.24 18.85
C THR A 308 -11.64 1.53 19.17
N VAL A 309 -10.72 0.96 18.40
CA VAL A 309 -9.28 1.19 18.60
C VAL A 309 -8.89 2.62 18.22
N GLY A 310 -9.54 3.18 17.21
CA GLY A 310 -9.31 4.53 16.71
C GLY A 310 -9.55 5.61 17.76
N VAL A 311 -10.58 5.47 18.61
CA VAL A 311 -10.83 6.40 19.74
C VAL A 311 -9.61 6.49 20.67
N ALA A 312 -9.06 5.34 21.07
CA ALA A 312 -7.92 5.30 21.99
C ALA A 312 -6.64 5.88 21.36
N LEU A 313 -6.39 5.55 20.10
CA LEU A 313 -5.21 6.05 19.37
C LEU A 313 -5.32 7.55 19.05
N ASN A 314 -6.54 8.06 18.85
CA ASN A 314 -6.73 9.46 18.53
C ASN A 314 -6.64 10.39 19.73
N ASP A 315 -6.95 9.91 20.94
CA ASP A 315 -6.84 10.73 22.17
C ASP A 315 -5.41 10.74 22.74
N SER A 316 -4.64 9.68 22.52
CA SER A 316 -3.29 9.50 23.07
C SER A 316 -2.20 9.62 21.99
N PRO A 317 -1.44 10.74 21.92
CA PRO A 317 -0.37 10.88 20.93
C PRO A 317 0.75 9.86 21.15
N VAL A 318 1.02 9.50 22.41
CA VAL A 318 1.98 8.43 22.76
C VAL A 318 1.48 7.07 22.27
N GLY A 319 0.19 6.78 22.45
CA GLY A 319 -0.42 5.54 21.96
C GLY A 319 -0.37 5.46 20.43
N LEU A 320 -0.66 6.57 19.75
CA LEU A 320 -0.55 6.69 18.30
C LEU A 320 0.88 6.42 17.81
N ALA A 321 1.87 7.09 18.41
CA ALA A 321 3.27 6.89 18.07
C ALA A 321 3.71 5.44 18.29
N ALA A 322 3.35 4.84 19.41
CA ALA A 322 3.71 3.44 19.69
C ALA A 322 3.12 2.47 18.66
N TYR A 323 1.85 2.66 18.31
CA TYR A 323 1.12 1.80 17.39
C TYR A 323 1.62 1.90 15.94
N ILE A 324 2.05 3.09 15.51
CA ILE A 324 2.59 3.33 14.17
C ILE A 324 4.07 2.94 14.08
N ILE A 325 4.91 3.40 15.01
CA ILE A 325 6.37 3.25 14.93
C ILE A 325 6.80 1.78 15.06
N GLU A 326 6.06 0.95 15.80
CA GLU A 326 6.33 -0.49 15.87
C GLU A 326 6.41 -1.13 14.47
N LYS A 327 5.58 -0.68 13.52
CA LYS A 327 5.59 -1.23 12.15
C LYS A 327 6.87 -0.92 11.40
N PHE A 328 7.47 0.25 11.64
CA PHE A 328 8.78 0.64 11.08
C PHE A 328 9.96 -0.14 11.67
N ILE A 329 9.75 -0.93 12.73
CA ILE A 329 10.73 -1.91 13.20
C ILE A 329 10.53 -3.20 12.41
N THR A 330 9.36 -3.81 12.61
CA THR A 330 9.11 -5.19 12.18
C THR A 330 9.06 -5.33 10.66
N TRP A 331 8.50 -4.34 9.94
CA TRP A 331 8.31 -4.40 8.49
C TRP A 331 9.50 -3.88 7.70
N THR A 332 10.45 -3.20 8.35
CA THR A 332 11.74 -2.86 7.74
C THR A 332 12.67 -4.06 7.80
N ASN A 333 12.79 -4.70 8.97
CA ASN A 333 13.48 -5.97 9.10
C ASN A 333 12.98 -6.74 10.33
N PRO A 334 12.37 -7.93 10.18
CA PRO A 334 11.86 -8.71 11.31
C PRO A 334 12.89 -9.04 12.40
N ALA A 335 14.18 -9.13 12.04
CA ALA A 335 15.26 -9.38 13.00
C ALA A 335 15.50 -8.19 13.94
N TRP A 336 15.00 -7.00 13.62
CA TRP A 336 15.14 -5.83 14.49
C TRP A 336 14.29 -5.91 15.75
N LYS A 337 13.35 -6.86 15.82
CA LYS A 337 12.63 -7.15 17.08
C LYS A 337 13.54 -7.63 18.19
N GLU A 338 14.70 -8.20 17.83
CA GLU A 338 15.75 -8.65 18.76
C GLU A 338 16.70 -7.51 19.20
N LEU A 339 16.47 -6.28 18.74
CA LEU A 339 17.31 -5.13 19.07
C LEU A 339 16.65 -4.25 20.15
N GLU A 340 17.44 -3.78 21.11
CA GLU A 340 16.96 -2.92 22.19
C GLU A 340 16.36 -1.61 21.68
N ASP A 341 16.91 -1.04 20.62
CA ASP A 341 16.46 0.19 19.97
C ASP A 341 15.56 -0.05 18.75
N GLY A 342 15.19 -1.31 18.48
CA GLY A 342 14.39 -1.69 17.33
C GLY A 342 15.06 -1.40 15.98
N GLY A 343 16.36 -1.09 15.93
CA GLY A 343 17.08 -0.78 14.70
C GLY A 343 16.61 0.46 13.94
N LEU A 344 15.66 1.24 14.48
CA LEU A 344 15.00 2.35 13.77
C LEU A 344 15.98 3.35 13.15
N THR A 345 17.04 3.68 13.90
CA THR A 345 18.05 4.69 13.51
C THR A 345 18.97 4.24 12.39
N LYS A 346 18.92 2.96 11.98
CA LYS A 346 19.70 2.44 10.84
C LYS A 346 19.19 2.94 9.49
N LYS A 347 17.89 3.28 9.40
CA LYS A 347 17.22 3.71 8.16
C LYS A 347 16.44 5.00 8.30
N TYR A 348 15.98 5.33 9.51
CA TYR A 348 15.13 6.48 9.76
C TYR A 348 15.72 7.41 10.83
N THR A 349 15.32 8.66 10.80
CA THR A 349 15.48 9.57 11.95
C THR A 349 14.18 9.59 12.75
N TYR A 350 14.25 9.85 14.06
CA TYR A 350 13.03 10.06 14.86
C TYR A 350 12.19 11.20 14.31
N THR A 351 12.81 12.28 13.81
CA THR A 351 12.11 13.36 13.11
C THR A 351 11.29 12.85 11.93
N ALA A 352 11.87 12.01 11.06
CA ALA A 352 11.15 11.52 9.89
C ALA A 352 10.00 10.57 10.27
N LEU A 353 10.20 9.70 11.27
CA LEU A 353 9.13 8.83 11.80
C LEU A 353 8.00 9.67 12.43
N LEU A 354 8.36 10.69 13.21
CA LEU A 354 7.40 11.58 13.85
C LEU A 354 6.70 12.49 12.83
N ASP A 355 7.30 12.86 11.71
CA ASP A 355 6.57 13.55 10.63
C ASP A 355 5.39 12.70 10.14
N ASN A 356 5.60 11.39 9.96
CA ASN A 356 4.53 10.49 9.55
C ASN A 356 3.47 10.38 10.66
N VAL A 357 3.86 10.20 11.91
CA VAL A 357 2.92 10.18 13.05
C VAL A 357 2.14 11.50 13.17
N MET A 358 2.82 12.63 12.99
CA MET A 358 2.22 13.97 13.05
C MET A 358 1.14 14.15 12.01
N ILE A 359 1.31 13.63 10.79
CA ILE A 359 0.26 13.68 9.77
C ILE A 359 -1.02 12.99 10.27
N TYR A 360 -0.93 11.84 10.93
CA TYR A 360 -2.11 11.17 11.51
C TYR A 360 -2.72 11.96 12.67
N TRP A 361 -1.86 12.54 13.53
CA TRP A 361 -2.29 13.30 14.70
C TRP A 361 -3.04 14.57 14.31
N ILE A 362 -2.41 15.45 13.52
CA ILE A 362 -2.95 16.78 13.20
C ILE A 362 -4.21 16.72 12.34
N THR A 363 -4.43 15.62 11.62
CA THR A 363 -5.62 15.44 10.78
C THR A 363 -6.68 14.55 11.40
N ASN A 364 -6.43 14.00 12.61
CA ASN A 364 -7.36 13.08 13.27
C ASN A 364 -7.77 11.93 12.34
N SER A 365 -6.81 11.38 11.59
CA SER A 365 -7.11 10.42 10.51
C SER A 365 -6.84 8.96 10.89
N ILE A 366 -6.44 8.66 12.13
CA ILE A 366 -6.13 7.28 12.51
C ILE A 366 -7.36 6.38 12.41
N THR A 367 -8.52 6.81 12.91
CA THR A 367 -9.77 6.03 12.83
C THR A 367 -10.22 5.84 11.39
N THR A 368 -10.24 6.91 10.60
CA THR A 368 -10.71 6.88 9.22
C THR A 368 -9.79 6.07 8.31
N SER A 369 -8.48 6.11 8.56
CA SER A 369 -7.51 5.29 7.83
C SER A 369 -7.74 3.79 8.03
N MET A 370 -8.01 3.38 9.27
CA MET A 370 -8.27 1.99 9.65
C MET A 370 -9.57 1.44 9.05
N ARG A 371 -10.57 2.29 8.75
CA ARG A 371 -11.82 1.85 8.11
C ARG A 371 -11.59 1.23 6.74
N LEU A 372 -10.51 1.58 6.02
CA LEU A 372 -10.17 0.94 4.74
C LEU A 372 -9.99 -0.59 4.89
N TYR A 373 -9.46 -1.05 6.04
CA TYR A 373 -9.37 -2.48 6.34
C TYR A 373 -10.76 -3.11 6.46
N ALA A 374 -11.64 -2.52 7.27
CA ALA A 374 -13.00 -3.05 7.48
C ALA A 374 -13.82 -3.08 6.19
N GLU A 375 -13.72 -2.02 5.39
CA GLU A 375 -14.42 -1.90 4.12
C GLU A 375 -13.90 -2.93 3.11
N THR A 376 -12.58 -2.99 2.91
CA THR A 376 -11.94 -3.90 1.94
C THR A 376 -12.14 -5.37 2.31
N MET A 377 -12.17 -5.69 3.61
CA MET A 377 -12.43 -7.04 4.10
C MET A 377 -13.92 -7.34 4.32
N SER A 378 -14.83 -6.51 3.81
CA SER A 378 -16.27 -6.80 3.87
C SER A 378 -16.67 -7.94 2.92
N ALA A 379 -17.83 -8.55 3.19
CA ALA A 379 -18.40 -9.55 2.29
C ALA A 379 -18.77 -8.96 0.92
N ALA A 380 -19.20 -7.69 0.89
CA ALA A 380 -19.54 -6.98 -0.33
C ALA A 380 -18.32 -6.82 -1.24
N GLN A 381 -17.17 -6.39 -0.69
CA GLN A 381 -15.91 -6.28 -1.45
C GLN A 381 -15.43 -7.62 -1.98
N ARG A 382 -15.40 -8.66 -1.14
CA ARG A 382 -14.99 -10.01 -1.56
C ARG A 382 -15.85 -10.56 -2.71
N LYS A 383 -17.14 -10.19 -2.77
CA LYS A 383 -18.07 -10.62 -3.83
C LYS A 383 -17.69 -10.06 -5.21
N LEU A 384 -17.02 -8.90 -5.27
CA LEU A 384 -16.56 -8.28 -6.52
C LEU A 384 -15.48 -9.10 -7.22
N GLN A 385 -14.68 -9.87 -6.46
CA GLN A 385 -13.68 -10.81 -6.98
C GLN A 385 -12.64 -10.20 -7.93
N VAL A 386 -12.37 -8.88 -7.83
CA VAL A 386 -11.41 -8.16 -8.69
C VAL A 386 -10.01 -8.78 -8.60
N ASP A 387 -9.61 -9.29 -7.43
CA ASP A 387 -8.33 -9.98 -7.25
C ASP A 387 -8.14 -11.19 -8.17
N ARG A 388 -9.24 -11.86 -8.57
CA ARG A 388 -9.21 -13.03 -9.45
C ARG A 388 -9.11 -12.67 -10.93
N ILE A 389 -9.26 -11.40 -11.29
CA ILE A 389 -9.16 -10.91 -12.67
C ILE A 389 -7.71 -10.51 -12.93
N PRO A 390 -7.09 -10.98 -14.02
CA PRO A 390 -5.71 -10.61 -14.33
C PRO A 390 -5.52 -9.10 -14.55
N VAL A 391 -4.30 -8.64 -14.31
CA VAL A 391 -3.77 -7.35 -14.75
C VAL A 391 -3.09 -7.58 -16.10
N THR A 392 -3.53 -6.84 -17.11
CA THR A 392 -3.08 -6.99 -18.50
C THR A 392 -2.12 -5.89 -18.96
N VAL A 393 -1.94 -4.83 -18.18
CA VAL A 393 -0.98 -3.76 -18.49
C VAL A 393 0.48 -4.22 -18.22
N PRO A 394 1.49 -3.65 -18.91
CA PRO A 394 2.87 -4.03 -18.66
C PRO A 394 3.26 -3.70 -17.21
N THR A 395 3.86 -4.67 -16.53
CA THR A 395 4.05 -4.66 -15.08
C THR A 395 5.52 -4.81 -14.68
N GLY A 396 5.98 -3.95 -13.77
CA GLY A 396 7.23 -4.07 -13.03
C GLY A 396 6.97 -4.49 -11.59
N ALA A 397 7.77 -5.44 -11.07
CA ALA A 397 7.65 -5.96 -9.72
C ALA A 397 8.99 -5.87 -8.97
N ALA A 398 9.10 -4.89 -8.07
CA ALA A 398 10.22 -4.80 -7.13
C ALA A 398 9.91 -5.64 -5.89
N ARG A 399 10.74 -6.64 -5.57
CA ARG A 399 10.52 -7.54 -4.43
C ARG A 399 11.52 -7.29 -3.33
N PHE A 400 11.04 -6.81 -2.21
CA PHE A 400 11.86 -6.55 -1.03
C PHE A 400 11.89 -7.78 -0.12
N THR A 401 13.07 -8.15 0.36
CA THR A 401 13.29 -9.42 1.07
C THR A 401 12.57 -9.49 2.41
N TYR A 402 12.43 -8.36 3.10
CA TYR A 402 11.78 -8.25 4.40
C TYR A 402 10.34 -7.71 4.32
N ASP A 403 9.80 -7.54 3.12
CA ASP A 403 8.40 -7.15 2.93
C ASP A 403 7.44 -8.24 3.46
N LEU A 404 6.19 -7.84 3.73
CA LEU A 404 5.11 -8.65 4.25
C LEU A 404 4.78 -9.86 3.35
N MET A 405 4.98 -9.69 2.04
CA MET A 405 4.58 -10.67 1.04
C MET A 405 5.70 -10.89 0.02
N TYR A 406 6.08 -12.16 -0.15
CA TYR A 406 6.95 -12.58 -1.25
C TYR A 406 6.23 -13.56 -2.15
N SER A 407 6.17 -13.26 -3.45
CA SER A 407 5.64 -14.16 -4.47
C SER A 407 6.70 -14.46 -5.53
N PRO A 408 6.90 -15.74 -5.91
CA PRO A 408 7.82 -16.11 -6.97
C PRO A 408 7.25 -15.69 -8.33
N THR A 409 8.13 -15.34 -9.27
CA THR A 409 7.75 -14.88 -10.62
C THR A 409 6.77 -15.81 -11.32
N ALA A 410 6.92 -17.13 -11.16
CA ALA A 410 6.02 -18.12 -11.74
C ALA A 410 4.56 -17.98 -11.28
N LEU A 411 4.33 -17.54 -10.03
CA LEU A 411 2.99 -17.26 -9.51
C LEU A 411 2.52 -15.85 -9.83
N LEU A 412 3.42 -14.86 -9.82
CA LEU A 412 3.08 -13.49 -10.22
C LEU A 412 2.47 -13.45 -11.61
N LYS A 413 2.97 -14.26 -12.56
CA LYS A 413 2.43 -14.40 -13.92
C LYS A 413 0.96 -14.86 -13.99
N GLU A 414 0.39 -15.41 -12.91
CA GLU A 414 -1.04 -15.75 -12.87
C GLU A 414 -1.94 -14.52 -12.69
N LYS A 415 -1.43 -13.48 -12.00
CA LYS A 415 -2.14 -12.21 -11.80
C LYS A 415 -1.70 -11.18 -12.83
N PHE A 416 -0.40 -11.04 -13.07
CA PHE A 416 0.17 -10.03 -13.97
C PHE A 416 0.63 -10.71 -15.26
N GLN A 417 -0.16 -10.58 -16.33
CA GLN A 417 0.10 -11.34 -17.56
C GLN A 417 1.30 -10.80 -18.36
N ASN A 418 1.55 -9.50 -18.26
CA ASN A 418 2.60 -8.81 -19.01
C ASN A 418 3.70 -8.27 -18.09
N ILE A 419 4.34 -9.15 -17.31
CA ILE A 419 5.50 -8.76 -16.48
C ILE A 419 6.70 -8.48 -17.39
N VAL A 420 7.20 -7.24 -17.37
CA VAL A 420 8.37 -6.80 -18.14
C VAL A 420 9.61 -6.61 -17.26
N HIS A 421 9.44 -6.46 -15.95
CA HIS A 421 10.53 -6.30 -14.99
C HIS A 421 10.22 -7.02 -13.67
N VAL A 422 11.20 -7.76 -13.15
CA VAL A 422 11.21 -8.29 -11.79
C VAL A 422 12.60 -8.06 -11.23
N SER A 423 12.68 -7.63 -9.98
CA SER A 423 13.92 -7.40 -9.23
C SER A 423 13.75 -7.87 -7.79
N ASP A 424 14.87 -8.13 -7.12
CA ASP A 424 14.93 -8.50 -5.71
C ASP A 424 15.94 -7.60 -4.99
N TYR A 425 15.54 -7.05 -3.84
CA TYR A 425 16.37 -6.17 -3.02
C TYR A 425 16.38 -6.61 -1.55
N ASP A 426 17.45 -6.25 -0.83
CA ASP A 426 17.63 -6.52 0.59
C ASP A 426 17.20 -5.30 1.44
N ALA A 427 15.89 -5.06 1.47
CA ALA A 427 15.23 -4.01 2.26
C ALA A 427 13.80 -4.48 2.61
N GLY A 428 13.06 -3.63 3.31
CA GLY A 428 11.73 -3.94 3.83
C GLY A 428 10.58 -3.28 3.07
N HIS A 429 9.47 -3.12 3.79
CA HIS A 429 8.16 -2.77 3.27
C HIS A 429 8.06 -1.30 2.80
N PHE A 430 8.68 -0.37 3.52
CA PHE A 430 8.57 1.07 3.28
C PHE A 430 9.59 1.56 2.23
N ALA A 431 9.64 0.91 1.07
CA ALA A 431 10.72 1.05 0.09
C ALA A 431 11.04 2.51 -0.31
N ALA A 432 10.03 3.36 -0.47
CA ALA A 432 10.24 4.78 -0.83
C ALA A 432 10.87 5.59 0.30
N PHE A 433 10.60 5.21 1.55
CA PHE A 433 11.06 5.90 2.74
C PHE A 433 12.38 5.33 3.28
N GLU A 434 12.59 4.02 3.10
CA GLU A 434 13.80 3.29 3.50
C GLU A 434 14.92 3.42 2.46
N GLU A 435 14.60 3.20 1.18
CA GLU A 435 15.57 3.07 0.08
C GLU A 435 15.11 3.86 -1.16
N PRO A 436 14.93 5.20 -1.05
CA PRO A 436 14.36 6.02 -2.12
C PRO A 436 15.13 5.90 -3.44
N LYS A 437 16.47 5.78 -3.38
CA LYS A 437 17.30 5.61 -4.57
C LYS A 437 17.07 4.26 -5.26
N ILE A 438 17.05 3.17 -4.50
CA ILE A 438 16.82 1.82 -5.05
C ILE A 438 15.47 1.77 -5.73
N LEU A 439 14.41 2.20 -5.04
CA LEU A 439 13.07 2.17 -5.60
C LEU A 439 12.96 3.07 -6.84
N SER A 440 13.59 4.26 -6.82
CA SER A 440 13.57 5.15 -7.98
C SER A 440 14.29 4.56 -9.19
N ASP A 441 15.48 3.98 -9.00
CA ASP A 441 16.23 3.32 -10.08
C ASP A 441 15.43 2.15 -10.70
N ASP A 442 14.73 1.38 -9.86
CA ASP A 442 13.86 0.29 -10.32
C ASP A 442 12.65 0.81 -11.12
N ILE A 443 12.00 1.89 -10.65
CA ILE A 443 10.88 2.52 -11.37
C ILE A 443 11.32 2.98 -12.76
N PHE A 444 12.47 3.67 -12.89
CA PHE A 444 13.00 4.09 -14.19
C PHE A 444 13.26 2.87 -15.10
N THR A 445 13.90 1.83 -14.57
CA THR A 445 14.18 0.59 -15.32
C THR A 445 12.89 -0.09 -15.79
N ALA A 446 11.87 -0.16 -14.94
CA ALA A 446 10.59 -0.75 -15.29
C ALA A 446 9.87 0.04 -16.39
N VAL A 447 9.82 1.36 -16.24
CA VAL A 447 9.11 2.25 -17.19
C VAL A 447 9.81 2.27 -18.56
N GLU A 448 11.14 2.21 -18.60
CA GLU A 448 11.87 2.04 -19.87
C GLU A 448 11.42 0.77 -20.61
N LYS A 449 11.29 -0.36 -19.89
CA LYS A 449 10.81 -1.62 -20.45
C LYS A 449 9.33 -1.57 -20.84
N MET A 450 8.50 -0.81 -20.12
CA MET A 450 7.10 -0.58 -20.48
C MET A 450 6.98 0.25 -21.76
N GLU A 451 7.79 1.29 -21.93
CA GLU A 451 7.82 2.09 -23.17
C GLU A 451 8.28 1.24 -24.37
N LEU A 452 9.27 0.36 -24.18
CA LEU A 452 9.68 -0.62 -25.21
C LEU A 452 8.56 -1.62 -25.54
N PHE A 453 7.84 -2.11 -24.54
CA PHE A 453 6.68 -3.00 -24.73
C PHE A 453 5.63 -2.36 -25.65
N HIS A 454 5.28 -1.10 -25.43
CA HIS A 454 4.31 -0.38 -26.27
C HIS A 454 4.80 -0.17 -27.71
N LYS A 455 6.07 0.18 -27.90
CA LYS A 455 6.66 0.33 -29.25
C LYS A 455 6.54 -0.95 -30.08
N ASN A 456 6.77 -2.10 -29.45
CA ASN A 456 6.72 -3.40 -30.13
C ASN A 456 5.29 -3.78 -30.52
N GLN A 457 4.28 -3.42 -29.73
CA GLN A 457 2.87 -3.66 -30.07
C GLN A 457 2.37 -2.81 -31.24
N HIS A 458 2.93 -1.62 -31.45
CA HIS A 458 2.57 -0.76 -32.59
C HIS A 458 3.33 -1.09 -33.89
N SER A 459 4.37 -1.92 -33.81
CA SER A 459 5.18 -2.34 -34.97
C SER A 459 4.77 -3.70 -35.53
N SER A 460 3.81 -4.38 -34.87
CA SER A 460 3.23 -5.68 -35.21
C SER A 460 1.81 -5.46 -35.74
#